data_AF-A0A8S2KHB6-F1
#
_entry.id   AF-A0A8S2KHB6-F1
#
_cell.length_a   1.000
_cell.length_b   1.000
_cell.length_c   1.000
_cell.angle_alpha   90.00
_cell.angle_beta   90.00
_cell.angle_gamma   90.00
#
_symmetry.space_group_name_H-M   'P 1'
#
loop_
_entity.id
_entity.type
_entity.pdbx_description
1 polymer ?
#
loop_
_entity_poly.entity_id
_entity_poly.type
_entity_poly.pdbx_seq_one_letter_code
_entity_poly.pdbx_strand_id
1 'polypeptide(L)'
;MPQTRKKSLHRTPKPPSESYSDMNKDDFTVLDHATICAEWYRLWSAFGFSEHQWTSRAAKVEEYTRKLLENKLLTYKEQLNKRNKLLKQSIDDYEDLMSRTGLSSAIDKSIFDKLKLKEQEIYIDKKMQELLISEGQLIQQRSELENKQKQLCALLHSSPIEFDENITMSLTEINKKIQDHIKMLSDLKDLRRTQVSTYYLKLKEYSEQLEWTPPSSSTVEYLLFEKFDRCLTADCLNEIENTIHNLESQIEAQKTCFFALHNQLGHLYERLGKDPEKDYLLIFKHGSDNINKFAIKQLEHEIASCREERMKNGKEYRNSIRQQILSLLEKAHLGNDERTILNKLDFETLTPDILDAYDAEYERISQFYEKRKPILDAYEKWLSFWHDFVAFTKASTDPGRFHIRGYNAEVEGRKRKKFLRELPQVEQQFLNVLSEHNDPSFLIDNIPIRQKFDEAHLQVPASALPSTIAAKTAATIAVSHHNSALTPVRSRTPAATPRRVVNKESNLATTARRPAKTPSTINGRKLLNKV
;
A
#
# COMPACT_ATOMS: atom_id res chain seq x y z
N MET A 1 -35.25 -71.14 57.86
CA MET A 1 -35.38 -72.59 58.13
C MET A 1 -35.47 -73.29 56.79
N PRO A 2 -34.82 -74.43 56.54
CA PRO A 2 -33.73 -75.12 57.27
C PRO A 2 -32.50 -75.30 56.32
N GLN A 3 -31.31 -75.82 56.61
CA GLN A 3 -30.65 -76.37 57.80
C GLN A 3 -29.14 -76.55 57.41
N THR A 4 -28.23 -76.22 58.33
CA THR A 4 -26.99 -76.96 58.73
C THR A 4 -25.92 -77.32 57.66
N ARG A 5 -24.59 -77.36 57.92
CA ARG A 5 -23.81 -77.60 59.13
C ARG A 5 -22.34 -77.20 58.89
N LYS A 6 -21.66 -76.82 59.97
CA LYS A 6 -20.24 -76.44 60.13
C LYS A 6 -19.23 -77.48 59.59
N LYS A 7 -18.04 -77.02 59.15
CA LYS A 7 -16.74 -77.27 59.81
C LYS A 7 -15.57 -76.47 59.20
N SER A 8 -14.68 -76.01 60.07
CA SER A 8 -13.47 -75.24 59.82
C SER A 8 -12.35 -76.07 59.21
N LEU A 9 -11.52 -75.45 58.37
CA LEU A 9 -10.08 -75.73 58.28
C LEU A 9 -9.38 -74.56 57.59
N HIS A 10 -8.50 -73.89 58.34
CA HIS A 10 -7.51 -72.95 57.81
C HIS A 10 -6.69 -73.62 56.70
N ARG A 11 -6.75 -73.06 55.49
CA ARG A 11 -5.75 -73.28 54.45
C ARG A 11 -4.98 -71.97 54.29
N THR A 12 -3.77 -71.94 54.82
CA THR A 12 -2.75 -70.98 54.41
C THR A 12 -2.26 -71.34 53.00
N PRO A 13 -1.94 -70.34 52.16
CA PRO A 13 -1.53 -70.54 50.78
C PRO A 13 -0.08 -71.05 50.66
N LYS A 14 0.10 -71.96 49.71
CA LYS A 14 1.35 -72.57 49.23
C LYS A 14 2.33 -71.48 48.72
N PRO A 15 3.65 -71.55 49.01
CA PRO A 15 4.66 -70.87 48.21
C PRO A 15 5.00 -71.69 46.94
N PRO A 16 5.47 -71.02 45.87
CA PRO A 16 5.68 -71.64 44.56
C PRO A 16 6.94 -72.50 44.51
N SER A 17 6.87 -73.48 43.62
CA SER A 17 7.88 -74.44 43.20
C SER A 17 8.94 -73.83 42.27
N GLU A 18 10.14 -74.43 42.34
CA GLU A 18 11.21 -74.44 41.32
C GLU A 18 12.01 -73.13 41.12
N SER A 19 13.32 -73.11 40.89
CA SER A 19 14.37 -74.12 40.86
C SER A 19 15.70 -73.36 41.01
N TYR A 20 16.61 -73.79 41.86
CA TYR A 20 18.04 -73.50 41.69
C TYR A 20 18.79 -74.79 42.00
N SER A 21 19.16 -75.44 40.90
CA SER A 21 20.06 -76.58 40.80
C SER A 21 21.47 -76.18 41.26
N ASP A 22 22.10 -77.13 41.93
CA ASP A 22 23.54 -77.32 42.13
C ASP A 22 24.32 -76.23 42.85
N MET A 23 24.24 -76.29 44.18
CA MET A 23 25.39 -76.06 45.05
C MET A 23 25.41 -77.18 46.10
N ASN A 24 26.48 -77.97 46.10
CA ASN A 24 26.74 -79.09 47.01
C ASN A 24 26.31 -78.76 48.45
N LYS A 25 25.33 -79.53 48.95
CA LYS A 25 24.80 -79.48 50.32
C LYS A 25 25.25 -80.70 51.13
N ASP A 26 26.41 -81.26 50.84
CA ASP A 26 27.02 -82.26 51.69
C ASP A 26 28.24 -81.61 52.35
N ASP A 27 28.04 -81.21 53.61
CA ASP A 27 29.03 -80.95 54.67
C ASP A 27 28.64 -79.79 55.62
N PHE A 28 27.39 -79.74 56.07
CA PHE A 28 27.09 -79.14 57.38
C PHE A 28 25.85 -79.85 57.94
N THR A 29 26.05 -81.01 58.58
CA THR A 29 25.06 -81.52 59.52
C THR A 29 25.00 -80.54 60.70
N VAL A 30 24.16 -79.52 60.57
CA VAL A 30 23.75 -78.68 61.70
C VAL A 30 23.11 -79.64 62.69
N LEU A 31 23.81 -79.99 63.78
CA LEU A 31 23.18 -80.72 64.87
C LEU A 31 21.96 -79.91 65.29
N ASP A 32 20.80 -80.55 65.34
CA ASP A 32 19.57 -79.90 65.78
C ASP A 32 19.78 -79.33 67.20
N HIS A 33 19.22 -78.15 67.45
CA HIS A 33 19.38 -77.43 68.71
C HIS A 33 18.99 -78.34 69.89
N ALA A 34 17.95 -79.16 69.71
CA ALA A 34 17.53 -80.16 70.68
C ALA A 34 18.60 -81.23 70.95
N THR A 35 19.32 -81.69 69.92
CA THR A 35 20.39 -82.69 70.04
C THR A 35 21.62 -82.13 70.75
N ILE A 36 21.99 -80.87 70.47
CA ILE A 36 23.11 -80.18 71.15
C ILE A 36 22.80 -79.99 72.63
N CYS A 37 21.59 -79.52 72.94
CA CYS A 37 21.15 -79.33 74.32
C CYS A 37 21.11 -80.66 75.08
N ALA A 38 20.59 -81.73 74.49
CA ALA A 38 20.56 -83.06 75.10
C ALA A 38 21.97 -83.58 75.46
N GLU A 39 22.95 -83.34 74.60
CA GLU A 39 24.33 -83.79 74.83
C GLU A 39 25.03 -82.95 75.91
N TRP A 40 24.71 -81.65 76.03
CA TRP A 40 25.16 -80.83 77.16
C TRP A 40 24.60 -81.31 78.49
N TYR A 41 23.30 -81.64 78.55
CA TYR A 41 22.70 -82.21 79.77
C TYR A 41 23.35 -83.55 80.16
N ARG A 42 23.63 -84.41 79.17
CA ARG A 42 24.35 -85.68 79.40
C ARG A 42 25.75 -85.45 79.98
N LEU A 43 26.52 -84.53 79.40
CA LEU A 43 27.85 -84.18 79.88
C LEU A 43 27.81 -83.57 81.28
N TRP A 44 26.91 -82.62 81.54
CA TRP A 44 26.79 -82.00 82.86
C TRP A 44 26.32 -82.95 83.95
N SER A 45 25.50 -83.95 83.60
CA SER A 45 25.14 -85.06 84.47
C SER A 45 26.36 -85.93 84.80
N ALA A 46 27.19 -86.26 83.80
CA ALA A 46 28.42 -87.03 84.02
C ALA A 46 29.47 -86.30 84.89
N PHE A 47 29.50 -84.96 84.85
CA PHE A 47 30.38 -84.15 85.72
C PHE A 47 29.85 -83.92 87.14
N GLY A 48 28.60 -84.29 87.44
CA GLY A 48 28.01 -84.17 88.79
C GLY A 48 27.55 -82.76 89.19
N PHE A 49 27.24 -81.88 88.23
CA PHE A 49 26.68 -80.56 88.53
C PHE A 49 25.22 -80.64 89.01
N SER A 50 24.79 -79.72 89.88
CA SER A 50 23.39 -79.67 90.33
C SER A 50 22.45 -79.07 89.28
N GLU A 51 21.16 -79.38 89.36
CA GLU A 51 20.15 -78.92 88.39
C GLU A 51 20.09 -77.37 88.28
N HIS A 52 20.26 -76.66 89.39
CA HIS A 52 20.37 -75.19 89.40
C HIS A 52 21.61 -74.68 88.63
N GLN A 53 22.70 -75.45 88.60
CA GLN A 53 23.89 -75.10 87.80
C GLN A 53 23.71 -75.43 86.32
N TRP A 54 22.91 -76.43 85.96
CA TRP A 54 22.52 -76.71 84.58
C TRP A 54 21.66 -75.58 84.01
N THR A 55 20.62 -75.18 84.74
CA THR A 55 19.73 -74.09 84.32
C THR A 55 20.46 -72.76 84.21
N SER A 56 21.37 -72.45 85.14
CA SER A 56 22.20 -71.23 85.07
C SER A 56 23.14 -71.22 83.86
N ARG A 57 23.77 -72.35 83.52
CA ARG A 57 24.64 -72.46 82.32
C ARG A 57 23.85 -72.42 81.02
N ALA A 58 22.72 -73.12 80.96
CA ALA A 58 21.80 -73.09 79.83
C ALA A 58 21.24 -71.68 79.60
N ALA A 59 20.84 -70.98 80.67
CA ALA A 59 20.36 -69.59 80.60
C ALA A 59 21.43 -68.63 80.05
N LYS A 60 22.71 -68.82 80.38
CA LYS A 60 23.81 -68.02 79.79
C LYS A 60 23.94 -68.27 78.30
N VAL A 61 23.88 -69.52 77.84
CA VAL A 61 23.95 -69.84 76.40
C VAL A 61 22.73 -69.28 75.66
N GLU A 62 21.54 -69.38 76.25
CA GLU A 62 20.33 -68.77 75.74
C GLU A 62 20.46 -67.23 75.66
N GLU A 63 21.05 -66.61 76.67
CA GLU A 63 21.33 -65.17 76.66
C GLU A 63 22.31 -64.77 75.57
N TYR A 64 23.40 -65.51 75.37
CA TYR A 64 24.36 -65.26 74.30
C TYR A 64 23.75 -65.45 72.91
N THR A 65 22.99 -66.53 72.70
CA THR A 65 22.30 -66.79 71.43
C THR A 65 21.23 -65.74 71.14
N ARG A 66 20.44 -65.35 72.15
CA ARG A 66 19.46 -64.26 72.03
C ARG A 66 20.11 -62.94 71.65
N LYS A 67 21.17 -62.51 72.36
CA LYS A 67 21.90 -61.27 72.03
C LYS A 67 22.50 -61.30 70.62
N LEU A 68 23.03 -62.44 70.18
CA LEU A 68 23.55 -62.60 68.82
C LEU A 68 22.44 -62.45 67.77
N LEU A 69 21.30 -63.11 67.98
CA LEU A 69 20.14 -63.04 67.08
C LEU A 69 19.52 -61.64 67.06
N GLU A 70 19.38 -60.98 68.22
CA GLU A 70 18.90 -59.60 68.33
C GLU A 70 19.82 -58.62 67.59
N ASN A 71 21.14 -58.74 67.77
CA ASN A 71 22.11 -57.92 67.05
C ASN A 71 22.02 -58.14 65.54
N LYS A 72 21.94 -59.40 65.07
CA LYS A 72 21.77 -59.70 63.65
C LYS A 72 20.46 -59.16 63.10
N LEU A 73 19.35 -59.31 63.84
CA LEU A 73 18.06 -58.76 63.46
C LEU A 73 18.09 -57.23 63.37
N LEU A 74 18.74 -56.56 64.33
CA LEU A 74 18.91 -55.11 64.32
C LEU A 74 19.72 -54.67 63.10
N THR A 75 20.83 -55.35 62.79
CA THR A 75 21.64 -55.06 61.60
C THR A 75 20.82 -55.20 60.32
N TYR A 76 20.00 -56.24 60.19
CA TYR A 76 19.13 -56.40 59.01
C TYR A 76 18.03 -55.33 58.92
N LYS A 77 17.44 -54.92 60.05
CA LYS A 77 16.48 -53.81 60.09
C LYS A 77 17.12 -52.48 59.68
N GLU A 78 18.32 -52.20 60.15
CA GLU A 78 19.08 -51.00 59.77
C GLU A 78 19.44 -51.00 58.28
N GLN A 79 19.88 -52.14 57.74
CA GLN A 79 20.13 -52.31 56.31
C GLN A 79 18.87 -52.07 55.48
N LEU A 80 17.73 -52.63 55.89
CA LEU A 80 16.45 -52.44 55.22
C LEU A 80 16.04 -50.97 55.21
N ASN A 81 16.13 -50.28 56.35
CA ASN A 81 15.81 -48.86 56.46
C ASN A 81 16.73 -47.99 55.59
N LYS A 82 18.03 -48.30 55.56
CA LYS A 82 19.00 -47.60 54.72
C LYS A 82 18.69 -47.76 53.23
N ARG A 83 18.35 -48.97 52.78
CA ARG A 83 17.96 -49.24 51.38
C ARG A 83 16.68 -48.53 51.01
N ASN A 84 15.63 -48.58 51.85
CA ASN A 84 14.39 -47.84 51.61
C ASN A 84 14.61 -46.33 51.50
N LYS A 85 15.49 -45.76 52.33
CA LYS A 85 15.85 -44.34 52.25
C LYS A 85 16.55 -44.01 50.92
N LEU A 86 17.50 -44.83 50.49
CA LEU A 86 18.20 -44.65 49.21
C LEU A 86 17.27 -44.80 48.01
N LEU A 87 16.37 -45.79 48.04
CA LEU A 87 15.37 -45.97 46.99
C LEU A 87 14.46 -44.76 46.87
N LYS A 88 13.99 -44.22 48.00
CA LYS A 88 13.16 -43.01 48.00
C LYS A 88 13.91 -41.81 47.41
N GLN A 89 15.16 -41.61 47.81
CA GLN A 89 16.00 -40.56 47.25
C GLN A 89 16.20 -40.73 45.74
N SER A 90 16.42 -41.95 45.25
CA SER A 90 16.55 -42.21 43.81
C SER A 90 15.25 -41.97 43.03
N ILE A 91 14.09 -42.11 43.66
CA ILE A 91 12.78 -41.76 43.06
C ILE A 91 12.65 -40.25 43.00
N ASP A 92 12.98 -39.54 44.08
CA ASP A 92 12.94 -38.07 44.12
C ASP A 92 13.89 -37.49 43.06
N ASP A 93 15.13 -38.00 42.96
CA ASP A 93 16.11 -37.61 41.93
C ASP A 93 15.59 -37.87 40.50
N TYR A 94 14.80 -38.93 40.32
CA TYR A 94 14.19 -39.27 39.03
C TYR A 94 13.07 -38.29 38.65
N GLU A 95 12.23 -37.92 39.62
CA GLU A 95 11.13 -36.96 39.42
C GLU A 95 11.68 -35.54 39.14
N ASP A 96 12.76 -35.14 39.82
CA ASP A 96 13.46 -33.89 39.55
C ASP A 96 14.06 -33.87 38.14
N LEU A 97 14.72 -34.96 37.73
CA LEU A 97 15.29 -35.10 36.39
C LEU A 97 14.20 -35.10 35.30
N MET A 98 13.06 -35.75 35.54
CA MET A 98 11.91 -35.69 34.63
C MET A 98 11.36 -34.27 34.50
N SER A 99 11.25 -33.54 35.61
CA SER A 99 10.77 -32.16 35.61
C SER A 99 11.72 -31.24 34.83
N ARG A 100 13.03 -31.41 35.00
CA ARG A 100 14.07 -30.65 34.28
C ARG A 100 14.07 -30.94 32.77
N THR A 101 13.91 -32.21 32.40
CA THR A 101 13.91 -32.61 30.98
C THR A 101 12.57 -32.31 30.28
N GLY A 102 11.45 -32.38 31.01
CA GLY A 102 10.09 -32.26 30.46
C GLY A 102 9.63 -33.52 29.71
N LEU A 103 10.31 -34.65 29.90
CA LEU A 103 9.98 -35.93 29.26
C LEU A 103 8.88 -36.68 30.03
N SER A 104 7.93 -37.28 29.31
CA SER A 104 6.79 -38.01 29.91
C SER A 104 7.10 -39.50 30.16
N SER A 105 8.32 -39.83 30.62
CA SER A 105 8.69 -41.21 30.95
C SER A 105 8.31 -41.54 32.40
N ALA A 106 7.02 -41.59 32.72
CA ALA A 106 6.61 -41.84 34.11
C ALA A 106 6.94 -43.27 34.58
N ILE A 107 7.27 -43.41 35.86
CA ILE A 107 7.30 -44.73 36.53
C ILE A 107 5.88 -45.31 36.50
N ASP A 108 5.71 -46.49 35.92
CA ASP A 108 4.44 -47.22 35.99
C ASP A 108 4.23 -47.74 37.42
N LYS A 109 3.48 -46.95 38.21
CA LYS A 109 3.14 -47.28 39.60
C LYS A 109 2.43 -48.64 39.73
N SER A 110 1.69 -49.08 38.70
CA SER A 110 0.96 -50.34 38.72
C SER A 110 1.87 -51.58 38.68
N ILE A 111 3.08 -51.42 38.13
CA ILE A 111 4.13 -52.43 38.09
C ILE A 111 5.05 -52.22 39.29
N PHE A 112 5.46 -50.98 39.55
CA PHE A 112 6.44 -50.63 40.58
C PHE A 112 6.02 -51.04 42.00
N ASP A 113 4.76 -50.83 42.36
CA ASP A 113 4.25 -51.14 43.71
C ASP A 113 4.14 -52.65 43.99
N LYS A 114 4.15 -53.48 42.93
CA LYS A 114 4.07 -54.95 43.05
C LYS A 114 5.43 -55.63 43.20
N LEU A 115 6.53 -54.91 42.93
CA LEU A 115 7.89 -55.43 42.96
C LEU A 115 8.42 -55.51 44.40
N LYS A 116 9.29 -56.48 44.66
CA LYS A 116 10.05 -56.52 45.92
C LYS A 116 11.15 -55.45 45.92
N LEU A 117 11.65 -55.07 47.10
CA LEU A 117 12.63 -54.00 47.26
C LEU A 117 13.82 -54.06 46.27
N LYS A 118 14.43 -55.24 46.12
CA LYS A 118 15.58 -55.42 45.21
C LYS A 118 15.20 -55.27 43.72
N GLU A 119 13.98 -55.65 43.37
CA GLU A 119 13.44 -55.50 42.01
C GLU A 119 13.05 -54.05 41.75
N GLN A 120 12.54 -53.32 42.75
CA GLN A 120 12.26 -51.89 42.68
C GLN A 120 13.53 -51.07 42.42
N GLU A 121 14.63 -51.37 43.13
CA GLU A 121 15.92 -50.71 42.90
C GLU A 121 16.42 -50.92 41.47
N ILE A 122 16.42 -52.15 40.97
CA ILE A 122 16.82 -52.46 39.58
C ILE A 122 15.92 -51.74 38.57
N TYR A 123 14.63 -51.65 38.84
CA TYR A 123 13.67 -50.97 37.98
C TYR A 123 13.95 -49.46 37.89
N ILE A 124 14.15 -48.79 39.03
CA ILE A 124 14.46 -47.35 39.07
C ILE A 124 15.82 -47.08 38.43
N ASP A 125 16.85 -47.88 38.73
CA ASP A 125 18.18 -47.72 38.13
C ASP A 125 18.11 -47.81 36.60
N LYS A 126 17.36 -48.77 36.06
CA LYS A 126 17.15 -48.90 34.62
C LYS A 126 16.43 -47.67 34.04
N LYS A 127 15.36 -47.20 34.69
CA LYS A 127 14.60 -46.03 34.23
C LYS A 127 15.44 -44.74 34.30
N MET A 128 16.24 -44.59 35.35
CA MET A 128 17.18 -43.49 35.50
C MET A 128 18.20 -43.48 34.38
N GLN A 129 18.78 -44.63 34.03
CA GLN A 129 19.72 -44.75 32.90
C GLN A 129 19.07 -44.37 31.57
N GLU A 130 17.84 -44.84 31.30
CA GLU A 130 17.07 -44.45 30.10
C GLU A 130 16.84 -42.93 30.03
N LEU A 131 16.53 -42.29 31.17
CA LEU A 131 16.29 -40.85 31.25
C LEU A 131 17.58 -40.04 31.08
N LEU A 132 18.70 -40.47 31.67
CA LEU A 132 20.01 -39.84 31.51
C LEU A 132 20.50 -39.88 30.06
N ILE A 133 20.29 -41.01 29.36
CA ILE A 133 20.61 -41.11 27.93
C ILE A 133 19.76 -40.11 27.13
N SER A 134 18.47 -40.03 27.43
CA SER A 134 17.55 -39.11 26.75
C SER A 134 17.89 -37.64 27.03
N GLU A 135 18.28 -37.30 28.26
CA GLU A 135 18.78 -35.97 28.62
C GLU A 135 20.04 -35.63 27.83
N GLY A 136 21.01 -36.55 27.74
CA GLY A 136 22.23 -36.34 26.95
C GLY A 136 21.93 -36.04 25.49
N GLN A 137 20.96 -36.74 24.89
CA GLN A 137 20.49 -36.46 23.53
C GLN A 137 19.85 -35.08 23.39
N LEU A 138 19.02 -34.66 24.36
CA LEU A 138 18.39 -33.33 24.35
C LEU A 138 19.42 -32.20 24.51
N ILE A 139 20.47 -32.40 25.32
CA ILE A 139 21.57 -31.44 25.49
C ILE A 139 22.39 -31.36 24.20
N GLN A 140 22.68 -32.50 23.57
CA GLN A 140 23.38 -32.51 22.28
C GLN A 140 22.55 -31.75 21.23
N GLN A 141 21.26 -32.08 21.09
CA GLN A 141 20.33 -31.39 20.19
C GLN A 141 20.31 -29.88 20.47
N ARG A 142 20.30 -29.47 21.74
CA ARG A 142 20.37 -28.06 22.12
C ARG A 142 21.62 -27.39 21.58
N SER A 143 22.79 -28.00 21.75
CA SER A 143 24.05 -27.41 21.28
C SER A 143 24.10 -27.28 19.74
N GLU A 144 23.56 -28.26 19.01
CA GLU A 144 23.41 -28.20 17.55
C GLU A 144 22.45 -27.08 17.11
N LEU A 145 21.31 -26.94 17.80
CA LEU A 145 20.34 -25.87 17.54
C LEU A 145 20.93 -24.49 17.85
N GLU A 146 21.62 -24.31 18.96
CA GLU A 146 22.30 -23.06 19.33
C GLU A 146 23.37 -22.67 18.30
N ASN A 147 24.15 -23.63 17.81
CA ASN A 147 25.14 -23.36 16.76
C ASN A 147 24.45 -22.93 15.44
N LYS A 148 23.38 -23.62 15.04
CA LYS A 148 22.61 -23.25 13.85
C LYS A 148 21.98 -21.86 13.98
N GLN A 149 21.44 -21.54 15.16
CA GLN A 149 20.91 -20.21 15.45
C GLN A 149 22.01 -19.15 15.34
N LYS A 150 23.17 -19.35 15.97
CA LYS A 150 24.31 -18.43 15.91
C LYS A 150 24.76 -18.15 14.47
N GLN A 151 24.81 -19.17 13.63
CA GLN A 151 25.17 -19.02 12.21
C GLN A 151 24.14 -18.17 11.44
N LEU A 152 22.84 -18.43 11.64
CA LEU A 152 21.78 -17.64 11.01
C LEU A 152 21.76 -16.20 11.53
N CYS A 153 21.95 -16.01 12.84
CA CYS A 153 22.05 -14.71 13.48
C CYS A 153 23.23 -13.89 12.95
N ALA A 154 24.40 -14.51 12.80
CA ALA A 154 25.58 -13.88 12.22
C ALA A 154 25.35 -13.45 10.77
N LEU A 155 24.64 -14.24 9.98
CA LEU A 155 24.31 -13.91 8.58
C LEU A 155 23.31 -12.74 8.46
N LEU A 156 22.32 -12.68 9.37
CA LEU A 156 21.24 -11.68 9.32
C LEU A 156 21.51 -10.43 10.18
N HIS A 157 22.64 -10.40 10.90
CA HIS A 157 22.96 -9.49 12.01
C HIS A 157 21.81 -9.32 13.01
N SER A 158 21.30 -10.46 13.49
CA SER A 158 20.30 -10.51 14.57
C SER A 158 20.87 -11.15 15.83
N SER A 159 20.27 -10.89 16.98
CA SER A 159 20.72 -11.46 18.26
C SER A 159 20.15 -12.86 18.47
N PRO A 160 20.97 -13.84 18.90
CA PRO A 160 20.50 -15.15 19.35
C PRO A 160 19.56 -15.04 20.56
N ILE A 161 18.74 -16.08 20.79
CA ILE A 161 17.95 -16.17 22.02
C ILE A 161 18.85 -16.74 23.11
N GLU A 162 19.09 -15.96 24.15
CA GLU A 162 19.78 -16.40 25.35
C GLU A 162 18.76 -16.80 26.42
N PHE A 163 18.99 -17.96 27.04
CA PHE A 163 18.21 -18.45 28.16
C PHE A 163 19.03 -18.27 29.42
N ASP A 164 18.55 -17.41 30.32
CA ASP A 164 19.17 -17.14 31.62
C ASP A 164 19.15 -18.40 32.52
N GLU A 165 20.12 -18.52 33.43
CA GLU A 165 20.27 -19.72 34.29
C GLU A 165 19.08 -19.91 35.26
N ASN A 166 18.33 -18.84 35.52
CA ASN A 166 17.17 -18.84 36.43
C ASN A 166 15.85 -19.32 35.79
N ILE A 167 15.88 -19.78 34.54
CA ILE A 167 14.68 -20.14 33.81
C ILE A 167 14.14 -21.50 34.28
N THR A 168 12.88 -21.51 34.74
CA THR A 168 12.16 -22.72 35.22
C THR A 168 11.64 -23.62 34.09
N MET A 169 11.93 -23.30 32.83
CA MET A 169 11.46 -24.08 31.68
C MET A 169 12.26 -25.37 31.52
N SER A 170 11.57 -26.42 31.07
CA SER A 170 12.19 -27.71 30.79
C SER A 170 13.09 -27.65 29.54
N LEU A 171 14.03 -28.59 29.42
CA LEU A 171 14.96 -28.66 28.30
C LEU A 171 14.25 -28.81 26.94
N THR A 172 13.14 -29.57 26.90
CA THR A 172 12.31 -29.72 25.70
C THR A 172 11.64 -28.42 25.27
N GLU A 173 11.16 -27.61 26.21
CA GLU A 173 10.56 -26.30 25.93
C GLU A 173 11.59 -25.30 25.42
N ILE A 174 12.80 -25.31 25.98
CA ILE A 174 13.93 -24.49 25.51
C ILE A 174 14.29 -24.86 24.06
N ASN A 175 14.49 -26.15 23.79
CA ASN A 175 14.80 -26.63 22.44
C ASN A 175 13.72 -26.23 21.43
N LYS A 176 12.44 -26.34 21.81
CA LYS A 176 11.31 -25.91 20.97
C LYS A 176 11.36 -24.41 20.67
N LYS A 177 11.62 -23.56 21.68
CA LYS A 177 11.75 -22.11 21.46
C LYS A 177 12.91 -21.75 20.54
N ILE A 178 14.07 -22.40 20.69
CA ILE A 178 15.20 -22.21 19.78
C ILE A 178 14.82 -22.62 18.35
N GLN A 179 14.12 -23.75 18.20
CA GLN A 179 13.67 -24.26 16.91
C GLN A 179 12.66 -23.32 16.23
N ASP A 180 11.70 -22.79 16.99
CA ASP A 180 10.73 -21.80 16.50
C ASP A 180 11.44 -20.52 16.03
N HIS A 181 12.45 -20.06 16.75
CA HIS A 181 13.26 -18.91 16.34
C HIS A 181 14.11 -19.19 15.11
N ILE A 182 14.74 -20.37 15.02
CA ILE A 182 15.47 -20.79 13.80
C ILE A 182 14.53 -20.79 12.60
N LYS A 183 13.29 -21.25 12.76
CA LYS A 183 12.28 -21.21 11.70
C LYS A 183 11.99 -19.78 11.28
N MET A 184 11.71 -18.89 12.23
CA MET A 184 11.51 -17.46 11.96
C MET A 184 12.70 -16.83 11.22
N LEU A 185 13.94 -17.12 11.64
CA LEU A 185 15.16 -16.62 10.98
C LEU A 185 15.31 -17.19 9.57
N SER A 186 14.96 -18.47 9.35
CA SER A 186 14.98 -19.08 8.02
C SER A 186 13.97 -18.42 7.08
N ASP A 187 12.74 -18.22 7.56
CA ASP A 187 11.69 -17.55 6.77
C ASP A 187 12.10 -16.11 6.42
N LEU A 188 12.72 -15.40 7.38
CA LEU A 188 13.26 -14.05 7.15
C LEU A 188 14.41 -14.05 6.14
N LYS A 189 15.31 -15.04 6.20
CA LYS A 189 16.41 -15.20 5.25
C LYS A 189 15.88 -15.38 3.83
N ASP A 190 14.88 -16.24 3.66
CA ASP A 190 14.28 -16.52 2.35
C ASP A 190 13.57 -15.27 1.80
N LEU A 191 12.81 -14.55 2.64
CA LEU A 191 12.20 -13.28 2.26
C LEU A 191 13.23 -12.26 1.77
N ARG A 192 14.30 -12.03 2.54
CA ARG A 192 15.37 -11.08 2.18
C ARG A 192 16.09 -11.52 0.90
N ARG A 193 16.29 -12.82 0.68
CA ARG A 193 16.90 -13.34 -0.55
C ARG A 193 16.03 -13.04 -1.78
N THR A 194 14.72 -13.19 -1.68
CA THR A 194 13.79 -12.81 -2.75
C THR A 194 13.83 -11.31 -3.04
N GLN A 195 13.87 -10.48 -1.99
CA GLN A 195 14.00 -9.02 -2.14
C GLN A 195 15.30 -8.65 -2.85
N VAL A 196 16.43 -9.18 -2.40
CA VAL A 196 17.74 -8.93 -3.02
C VAL A 196 17.75 -9.37 -4.49
N SER A 197 17.16 -10.52 -4.83
CA SER A 197 17.07 -10.98 -6.22
C SER A 197 16.27 -10.01 -7.09
N THR A 198 15.21 -9.43 -6.54
CA THR A 198 14.38 -8.43 -7.25
C THR A 198 15.16 -7.13 -7.44
N TYR A 199 15.84 -6.67 -6.38
CA TYR A 199 16.71 -5.49 -6.42
C TYR A 199 17.87 -5.65 -7.39
N TYR A 200 18.47 -6.84 -7.47
CA TYR A 200 19.52 -7.14 -8.44
C TYR A 200 19.05 -6.97 -9.89
N LEU A 201 17.87 -7.49 -10.24
CA LEU A 201 17.33 -7.34 -11.59
C LEU A 201 17.09 -5.86 -11.93
N LYS A 202 16.49 -5.09 -11.01
CA LYS A 202 16.30 -3.65 -11.18
C LYS A 202 17.62 -2.90 -11.33
N LEU A 203 18.59 -3.18 -10.46
CA LEU A 203 19.90 -2.54 -10.50
C LEU A 203 20.63 -2.85 -11.80
N LYS A 204 20.54 -4.09 -12.30
CA LYS A 204 21.12 -4.48 -13.57
C LYS A 204 20.51 -3.65 -14.72
N GLU A 205 19.18 -3.60 -14.79
CA GLU A 205 18.46 -2.80 -15.80
C GLU A 205 18.82 -1.31 -15.72
N TYR A 206 18.80 -0.71 -14.53
CA TYR A 206 19.13 0.71 -14.36
C TYR A 206 20.61 1.00 -14.63
N SER A 207 21.51 0.07 -14.30
CA SER A 207 22.94 0.21 -14.59
C SER A 207 23.23 0.18 -16.09
N GLU A 208 22.54 -0.68 -16.84
CA GLU A 208 22.63 -0.77 -18.29
C GLU A 208 22.06 0.50 -18.94
N GLN A 209 20.92 1.00 -18.46
CA GLN A 209 20.28 2.21 -18.99
C GLN A 209 21.11 3.49 -18.75
N LEU A 210 21.70 3.63 -17.57
CA LEU A 210 22.43 4.86 -17.18
C LEU A 210 23.93 4.82 -17.48
N GLU A 211 24.43 3.68 -17.98
CA GLU A 211 25.86 3.32 -18.03
C GLU A 211 26.53 3.59 -16.67
N TRP A 212 25.82 3.26 -15.59
CA TRP A 212 26.24 3.57 -14.24
C TRP A 212 27.11 2.45 -13.66
N THR A 213 28.25 2.83 -13.09
CA THR A 213 29.13 1.93 -12.36
C THR A 213 28.99 2.17 -10.85
N PRO A 214 28.82 1.11 -10.04
CA PRO A 214 28.76 1.25 -8.60
C PRO A 214 30.06 1.80 -8.02
N PRO A 215 29.99 2.57 -6.92
CA PRO A 215 31.18 2.98 -6.20
C PRO A 215 31.90 1.75 -5.62
N SER A 216 33.23 1.76 -5.69
CA SER A 216 34.08 0.68 -5.20
C SER A 216 33.87 0.43 -3.71
N SER A 217 33.78 -0.84 -3.34
CA SER A 217 33.47 -1.39 -2.01
C SER A 217 32.06 -1.12 -1.46
N SER A 218 31.08 -0.78 -2.30
CA SER A 218 29.68 -0.66 -1.88
C SER A 218 28.96 -2.01 -1.80
N THR A 219 27.89 -2.09 -0.99
CA THR A 219 27.04 -3.30 -0.94
C THR A 219 26.48 -3.66 -2.32
N VAL A 220 26.21 -2.64 -3.13
CA VAL A 220 25.70 -2.77 -4.50
C VAL A 220 26.71 -3.42 -5.44
N GLU A 221 28.00 -3.09 -5.30
CA GLU A 221 29.07 -3.75 -6.07
C GLU A 221 29.10 -5.26 -5.79
N TYR A 222 29.04 -5.66 -4.52
CA TYR A 222 29.03 -7.09 -4.15
C TYR A 222 27.83 -7.85 -4.72
N LEU A 223 26.67 -7.21 -4.85
CA LEU A 223 25.48 -7.80 -5.47
C LEU A 223 25.63 -8.01 -6.96
N LEU A 224 26.21 -7.03 -7.65
CA LEU A 224 26.44 -7.12 -9.09
C LEU A 224 27.46 -8.23 -9.43
N PHE A 225 28.32 -8.60 -8.48
CA PHE A 225 29.21 -9.77 -8.54
C PHE A 225 28.62 -11.06 -7.92
N GLU A 226 27.29 -11.17 -7.82
CA GLU A 226 26.54 -12.38 -7.41
C GLU A 226 26.80 -12.90 -5.97
N LYS A 227 27.28 -12.05 -5.05
CA LYS A 227 27.51 -12.43 -3.63
C LYS A 227 26.31 -12.11 -2.73
N PHE A 228 25.16 -12.73 -3.04
CA PHE A 228 23.87 -12.45 -2.38
C PHE A 228 23.87 -12.63 -0.84
N ASP A 229 24.63 -13.60 -0.32
CA ASP A 229 24.61 -13.94 1.11
C ASP A 229 25.17 -12.84 2.02
N ARG A 230 26.02 -11.95 1.50
CA ARG A 230 26.59 -10.84 2.29
C ARG A 230 25.66 -9.63 2.40
N CYS A 231 24.58 -9.61 1.63
CA CYS A 231 23.68 -8.47 1.49
C CYS A 231 22.33 -8.69 2.19
N LEU A 232 22.23 -9.70 3.04
CA LEU A 232 21.00 -10.08 3.75
C LEU A 232 20.77 -9.26 5.04
N THR A 233 21.64 -8.32 5.36
CA THR A 233 21.50 -7.41 6.52
C THR A 233 20.46 -6.33 6.23
N ALA A 234 19.75 -5.85 7.26
CA ALA A 234 18.84 -4.72 7.13
C ALA A 234 19.54 -3.45 6.59
N ASP A 235 20.74 -3.13 7.08
CA ASP A 235 21.51 -1.97 6.62
C ASP A 235 21.91 -2.09 5.15
N CYS A 236 22.35 -3.29 4.72
CA CYS A 236 22.63 -3.58 3.32
C CYS A 236 21.39 -3.39 2.44
N LEU A 237 20.23 -3.89 2.85
CA LEU A 237 18.96 -3.71 2.13
C LEU A 237 18.60 -2.23 1.98
N ASN A 238 18.76 -1.45 3.04
CA ASN A 238 18.50 -0.01 3.01
C ASN A 238 19.48 0.72 2.08
N GLU A 239 20.77 0.35 2.09
CA GLU A 239 21.75 0.91 1.15
C GLU A 239 21.34 0.64 -0.30
N ILE A 240 20.97 -0.61 -0.61
CA ILE A 240 20.51 -1.02 -1.94
C ILE A 240 19.26 -0.22 -2.34
N GLU A 241 18.26 -0.15 -1.47
CA GLU A 241 17.02 0.57 -1.73
C GLU A 241 17.27 2.07 -1.98
N ASN A 242 18.13 2.69 -1.18
CA ASN A 242 18.54 4.09 -1.38
C ASN A 242 19.26 4.30 -2.72
N THR A 243 20.13 3.36 -3.12
CA THR A 243 20.78 3.45 -4.44
C THR A 243 19.81 3.28 -5.59
N ILE A 244 18.87 2.33 -5.49
CA ILE A 244 17.78 2.15 -6.46
C ILE A 244 16.96 3.44 -6.58
N HIS A 245 16.56 4.02 -5.45
CA HIS A 245 15.79 5.27 -5.43
C HIS A 245 16.55 6.44 -6.08
N ASN A 246 17.85 6.55 -5.84
CA ASN A 246 18.69 7.56 -6.49
C ASN A 246 18.77 7.33 -8.01
N LEU A 247 18.98 6.09 -8.46
CA LEU A 247 19.00 5.76 -9.89
C LEU A 247 17.65 6.01 -10.57
N GLU A 248 16.53 5.68 -9.92
CA GLU A 248 15.18 5.98 -10.41
C GLU A 248 14.98 7.50 -10.56
N SER A 249 15.40 8.27 -9.56
CA SER A 249 15.36 9.74 -9.64
C SER A 249 16.21 10.30 -10.78
N GLN A 250 17.38 9.72 -11.04
CA GLN A 250 18.23 10.10 -12.17
C GLN A 250 17.61 9.73 -13.52
N ILE A 251 16.99 8.55 -13.64
CA ILE A 251 16.27 8.13 -14.86
C ILE A 251 15.12 9.11 -15.12
N GLU A 252 14.35 9.45 -14.09
CA GLU A 252 13.20 10.34 -14.24
C GLU A 252 13.62 11.79 -14.57
N ALA A 253 14.73 12.26 -13.99
CA ALA A 253 15.34 13.53 -14.35
C ALA A 253 15.83 13.54 -15.81
N GLN A 254 16.45 12.45 -16.28
CA GLN A 254 16.87 12.31 -17.68
C GLN A 254 15.68 12.28 -18.64
N LYS A 255 14.61 11.55 -18.30
CA LYS A 255 13.36 11.54 -19.07
C LYS A 255 12.76 12.94 -19.16
N THR A 256 12.62 13.62 -18.03
CA THR A 256 12.05 14.98 -17.97
C THR A 256 12.88 15.95 -18.81
N CYS A 257 14.21 15.91 -18.67
CA CYS A 257 15.13 16.72 -19.47
C CYS A 257 15.01 16.40 -20.98
N PHE A 258 14.97 15.12 -21.34
CA PHE A 258 14.78 14.68 -22.71
C PHE A 258 13.48 15.21 -23.31
N PHE A 259 12.34 15.06 -22.61
CA PHE A 259 11.05 15.56 -23.10
C PHE A 259 11.03 17.09 -23.20
N ALA A 260 11.65 17.81 -22.26
CA ALA A 260 11.76 19.26 -22.32
C ALA A 260 12.56 19.73 -23.55
N LEU A 261 13.74 19.15 -23.78
CA LEU A 261 14.57 19.45 -24.94
C LEU A 261 13.88 19.03 -26.25
N HIS A 262 13.21 17.89 -26.25
CA HIS A 262 12.47 17.39 -27.39
C HIS A 262 11.32 18.35 -27.78
N ASN A 263 10.54 18.82 -26.81
CA ASN A 263 9.50 19.82 -27.05
C ASN A 263 10.08 21.14 -27.56
N GLN A 264 11.20 21.60 -26.96
CA GLN A 264 11.90 22.79 -27.40
C GLN A 264 12.38 22.67 -28.85
N LEU A 265 12.93 21.51 -29.22
CA LEU A 265 13.37 21.23 -30.59
C LEU A 265 12.20 21.23 -31.56
N GLY A 266 11.06 20.62 -31.18
CA GLY A 266 9.83 20.62 -31.98
C GLY A 266 9.35 22.04 -32.30
N HIS A 267 9.31 22.93 -31.31
CA HIS A 267 8.96 24.34 -31.53
C HIS A 267 9.95 25.06 -32.45
N LEU A 268 11.25 24.81 -32.32
CA LEU A 268 12.25 25.41 -33.21
C LEU A 268 12.10 24.91 -34.65
N TYR A 269 11.81 23.61 -34.84
CA TYR A 269 11.61 23.00 -36.15
C TYR A 269 10.36 23.55 -36.86
N GLU A 270 9.23 23.62 -36.15
CA GLU A 270 7.99 24.22 -36.66
C GLU A 270 8.23 25.66 -37.12
N ARG A 271 8.99 26.44 -36.34
CA ARG A 271 9.29 27.85 -36.67
C ARG A 271 10.28 28.01 -37.81
N LEU A 272 11.26 27.11 -37.94
CA LEU A 272 12.20 27.08 -39.06
C LEU A 272 11.59 26.48 -40.34
N GLY A 273 10.38 25.91 -40.27
CA GLY A 273 9.72 25.26 -41.41
C GLY A 273 10.39 23.96 -41.82
N LYS A 274 11.11 23.31 -40.90
CA LYS A 274 11.80 22.04 -41.12
C LYS A 274 10.87 20.87 -40.86
N ASP A 275 11.06 19.80 -41.62
CA ASP A 275 10.27 18.57 -41.49
C ASP A 275 10.97 17.60 -40.52
N PRO A 276 10.40 17.34 -39.33
CA PRO A 276 11.02 16.47 -38.32
C PRO A 276 11.28 15.06 -38.83
N GLU A 277 10.47 14.55 -39.76
CA GLU A 277 10.58 13.19 -40.29
C GLU A 277 11.72 13.03 -41.31
N LYS A 278 12.09 14.11 -42.02
CA LYS A 278 13.10 14.07 -43.08
C LYS A 278 14.50 14.43 -42.60
N ASP A 279 14.59 15.41 -41.71
CA ASP A 279 15.87 15.94 -41.26
C ASP A 279 16.41 15.24 -39.99
N TYR A 280 15.58 14.44 -39.29
CA TYR A 280 15.87 13.99 -37.92
C TYR A 280 15.53 12.53 -37.60
N LEU A 281 16.31 11.60 -38.17
CA LEU A 281 15.94 10.19 -38.26
C LEU A 281 16.53 9.20 -37.24
N LEU A 282 17.12 9.65 -36.13
CA LEU A 282 17.60 8.72 -35.08
C LEU A 282 16.85 8.87 -33.75
N ILE A 283 16.58 10.10 -33.30
CA ILE A 283 15.96 10.34 -31.99
C ILE A 283 14.44 10.09 -32.01
N PHE A 284 13.76 10.37 -33.13
CA PHE A 284 12.34 10.04 -33.32
C PHE A 284 12.10 8.56 -33.64
N LYS A 285 13.04 7.89 -34.33
CA LYS A 285 12.93 6.45 -34.68
C LYS A 285 13.13 5.52 -33.50
N HIS A 286 13.94 5.91 -32.52
CA HIS A 286 14.14 5.19 -31.26
C HIS A 286 13.30 5.77 -30.11
N GLY A 287 12.24 6.50 -30.45
CA GLY A 287 11.32 7.15 -29.52
C GLY A 287 10.95 6.23 -28.36
N SER A 288 10.96 6.83 -27.16
CA SER A 288 10.68 6.27 -25.83
C SER A 288 11.60 5.17 -25.28
N ASP A 289 12.20 4.32 -26.11
CA ASP A 289 12.72 3.04 -25.59
C ASP A 289 14.18 3.10 -25.11
N ASN A 290 14.94 4.13 -25.50
CA ASN A 290 16.36 4.25 -25.12
C ASN A 290 16.78 5.71 -24.85
N ILE A 291 16.20 6.30 -23.81
CA ILE A 291 16.58 7.64 -23.31
C ILE A 291 17.92 7.49 -22.57
N ASN A 292 19.01 7.60 -23.33
CA ASN A 292 20.39 7.58 -22.81
C ASN A 292 20.99 9.00 -22.86
N LYS A 293 22.02 9.26 -22.05
CA LYS A 293 22.76 10.54 -22.01
C LYS A 293 23.27 10.97 -23.39
N PHE A 294 23.62 10.02 -24.25
CA PHE A 294 24.01 10.30 -25.63
C PHE A 294 22.89 10.96 -26.44
N ALA A 295 21.64 10.47 -26.30
CA ALA A 295 20.50 11.04 -26.99
C ALA A 295 20.20 12.48 -26.53
N ILE A 296 20.33 12.76 -25.23
CA ILE A 296 20.21 14.11 -24.67
C ILE A 296 21.26 15.06 -25.30
N LYS A 297 22.54 14.65 -25.33
CA LYS A 297 23.61 15.45 -25.96
C LYS A 297 23.36 15.71 -27.45
N GLN A 298 22.81 14.72 -28.15
CA GLN A 298 22.49 14.88 -29.57
C GLN A 298 21.35 15.88 -29.78
N LEU A 299 20.32 15.87 -28.92
CA LEU A 299 19.26 16.89 -28.91
C LEU A 299 19.82 18.29 -28.63
N GLU A 300 20.69 18.43 -27.62
CA GLU A 300 21.33 19.71 -27.29
C GLU A 300 22.14 20.26 -28.47
N HIS A 301 22.92 19.39 -29.13
CA HIS A 301 23.71 19.76 -30.30
C HIS A 301 22.83 20.25 -31.46
N GLU A 302 21.71 19.57 -31.72
CA GLU A 302 20.80 20.01 -32.76
C GLU A 302 20.08 21.31 -32.41
N ILE A 303 19.65 21.48 -31.16
CA ILE A 303 19.06 22.74 -30.70
C ILE A 303 20.06 23.89 -30.93
N ALA A 304 21.35 23.66 -30.64
CA ALA A 304 22.39 24.64 -30.92
C ALA A 304 22.54 24.92 -32.43
N SER A 305 22.59 23.87 -33.25
CA SER A 305 22.66 23.98 -34.73
C SER A 305 21.46 24.76 -35.30
N CYS A 306 20.25 24.46 -34.85
CA CYS A 306 19.04 25.16 -35.25
C CYS A 306 19.03 26.63 -34.79
N ARG A 307 19.55 26.92 -33.59
CA ARG A 307 19.72 28.30 -33.12
C ARG A 307 20.73 29.07 -33.96
N GLU A 308 21.82 28.43 -34.38
CA GLU A 308 22.79 29.05 -35.30
C GLU A 308 22.18 29.33 -36.67
N GLU A 309 21.40 28.40 -37.22
CA GLU A 309 20.70 28.59 -38.50
C GLU A 309 19.65 29.69 -38.39
N ARG A 310 18.89 29.72 -37.30
CA ARG A 310 17.96 30.81 -36.96
C ARG A 310 18.69 32.16 -36.95
N MET A 311 19.91 32.23 -36.42
CA MET A 311 20.73 33.44 -36.44
C MET A 311 21.24 33.81 -37.84
N LYS A 312 21.72 32.83 -38.63
CA LYS A 312 22.18 33.05 -40.02
C LYS A 312 21.06 33.61 -40.90
N ASN A 313 19.84 33.09 -40.75
CA ASN A 313 18.66 33.49 -41.51
C ASN A 313 17.77 34.48 -40.74
N GLY A 314 18.32 35.15 -39.72
CA GLY A 314 17.52 35.86 -38.71
C GLY A 314 16.61 36.95 -39.25
N LYS A 315 16.96 37.61 -40.37
CA LYS A 315 16.10 38.63 -41.00
C LYS A 315 14.82 38.01 -41.58
N GLU A 316 14.94 36.89 -42.27
CA GLU A 316 13.81 36.16 -42.85
C GLU A 316 12.95 35.55 -41.73
N TYR A 317 13.60 34.98 -40.71
CA TYR A 317 12.93 34.47 -39.53
C TYR A 317 12.13 35.55 -38.80
N ARG A 318 12.74 36.71 -38.52
CA ARG A 318 12.05 37.86 -37.90
C ARG A 318 10.83 38.29 -38.70
N ASN A 319 10.96 38.36 -40.02
CA ASN A 319 9.83 38.77 -40.87
C ASN A 319 8.71 37.74 -40.85
N SER A 320 9.05 36.45 -40.91
CA SER A 320 8.09 35.34 -40.82
C SER A 320 7.35 35.33 -39.48
N ILE A 321 8.09 35.39 -38.35
CA ILE A 321 7.46 35.38 -37.03
C ILE A 321 6.63 36.64 -36.79
N ARG A 322 7.09 37.80 -37.25
CA ARG A 322 6.31 39.05 -37.17
C ARG A 322 4.98 38.93 -37.94
N GLN A 323 4.99 38.34 -39.13
CA GLN A 323 3.75 38.07 -39.89
C GLN A 323 2.83 37.11 -39.14
N GLN A 324 3.38 36.04 -38.54
CA GLN A 324 2.60 35.08 -37.75
C GLN A 324 1.98 35.74 -36.51
N ILE A 325 2.74 36.57 -35.78
CA ILE A 325 2.22 37.30 -34.62
C ILE A 325 1.14 38.30 -35.07
N LEU A 326 1.35 39.04 -36.16
CA LEU A 326 0.35 39.97 -36.69
C LEU A 326 -0.95 39.25 -37.07
N SER A 327 -0.85 38.08 -37.70
CA SER A 327 -2.01 37.23 -38.01
C SER A 327 -2.73 36.73 -36.76
N LEU A 328 -1.98 36.31 -35.73
CA LEU A 328 -2.58 35.89 -34.46
C LEU A 328 -3.23 37.05 -33.70
N LEU A 329 -2.61 38.24 -33.70
CA LEU A 329 -3.19 39.44 -33.11
C LEU A 329 -4.50 39.84 -33.80
N GLU A 330 -4.57 39.71 -35.12
CA GLU A 330 -5.79 39.94 -35.89
C GLU A 330 -6.88 38.92 -35.54
N LYS A 331 -6.54 37.62 -35.52
CA LYS A 331 -7.48 36.55 -35.13
C LYS A 331 -7.96 36.67 -33.69
N ALA A 332 -7.11 37.19 -32.79
CA ALA A 332 -7.44 37.39 -31.39
C ALA A 332 -8.20 38.71 -31.11
N HIS A 333 -8.46 39.53 -32.14
CA HIS A 333 -9.08 40.86 -32.02
C HIS A 333 -8.43 41.77 -30.96
N LEU A 334 -7.10 41.71 -30.86
CA LEU A 334 -6.31 42.53 -29.93
C LEU A 334 -6.06 43.92 -30.54
N GLY A 335 -6.20 44.97 -29.72
CA GLY A 335 -6.08 46.37 -30.14
C GLY A 335 -4.65 46.81 -30.51
N ASN A 336 -4.53 48.09 -30.90
CA ASN A 336 -3.25 48.69 -31.35
C ASN A 336 -2.16 48.76 -30.27
N ASP A 337 -2.52 48.62 -28.98
CA ASP A 337 -1.57 48.69 -27.86
C ASP A 337 -0.59 47.49 -27.89
N GLU A 338 -1.09 46.30 -28.22
CA GLU A 338 -0.28 45.08 -28.35
C GLU A 338 0.62 45.12 -29.59
N ARG A 339 0.15 45.75 -30.68
CA ARG A 339 0.97 46.03 -31.87
C ARG A 339 2.12 47.00 -31.58
N THR A 340 1.96 47.86 -30.57
CA THR A 340 3.00 48.80 -30.14
C THR A 340 4.16 48.07 -29.45
N ILE A 341 3.89 46.95 -28.76
CA ILE A 341 4.92 46.10 -28.15
C ILE A 341 5.80 45.47 -29.24
N LEU A 342 5.20 44.97 -30.33
CA LEU A 342 5.96 44.46 -31.49
C LEU A 342 6.83 45.51 -32.17
N ASN A 343 6.42 46.78 -32.16
CA ASN A 343 7.21 47.87 -32.73
C ASN A 343 8.40 48.24 -31.83
N LYS A 344 8.30 48.01 -30.50
CA LYS A 344 9.42 48.22 -29.56
C LYS A 344 10.52 47.17 -29.70
N LEU A 345 10.21 46.01 -30.29
CA LEU A 345 11.15 44.92 -30.55
C LEU A 345 11.84 45.03 -31.92
N ASP A 346 11.57 46.09 -32.70
CA ASP A 346 12.10 46.27 -34.05
C ASP A 346 13.44 47.00 -34.02
N PHE A 347 14.51 46.24 -33.80
CA PHE A 347 15.90 46.74 -33.83
C PHE A 347 16.60 46.38 -35.14
N GLU A 348 17.51 47.25 -35.59
CA GLU A 348 18.30 47.04 -36.82
C GLU A 348 19.35 45.93 -36.66
N THR A 349 19.99 45.86 -35.49
CA THR A 349 20.90 44.77 -35.12
C THR A 349 20.14 43.62 -34.50
N LEU A 350 20.21 42.44 -35.11
CA LEU A 350 19.54 41.25 -34.63
C LEU A 350 20.45 40.50 -33.65
N THR A 351 20.07 40.47 -32.38
CA THR A 351 20.72 39.65 -31.36
C THR A 351 19.88 38.40 -31.07
N PRO A 352 20.48 37.32 -30.53
CA PRO A 352 19.74 36.14 -30.09
C PRO A 352 18.61 36.49 -29.12
N ASP A 353 18.85 37.41 -28.18
CA ASP A 353 17.88 37.85 -27.19
C ASP A 353 16.65 38.52 -27.82
N ILE A 354 16.83 39.26 -28.93
CA ILE A 354 15.72 39.88 -29.66
C ILE A 354 14.87 38.81 -30.34
N LEU A 355 15.49 37.78 -30.94
CA LEU A 355 14.74 36.66 -31.53
C LEU A 355 13.99 35.85 -30.48
N ASP A 356 14.61 35.62 -29.31
CA ASP A 356 13.96 34.97 -28.19
C ASP A 356 12.80 35.81 -27.63
N ALA A 357 12.89 37.15 -27.67
CA ALA A 357 11.78 38.03 -27.33
C ALA A 357 10.61 37.94 -28.33
N TYR A 358 10.88 37.83 -29.64
CA TYR A 358 9.84 37.57 -30.65
C TYR A 358 9.16 36.21 -30.43
N ASP A 359 9.95 35.18 -30.10
CA ASP A 359 9.47 33.84 -29.77
C ASP A 359 8.57 33.85 -28.52
N ALA A 360 8.98 34.54 -27.46
CA ALA A 360 8.21 34.69 -26.23
C ALA A 360 6.90 35.45 -26.44
N GLU A 361 6.91 36.52 -27.25
CA GLU A 361 5.70 37.26 -27.60
C GLU A 361 4.73 36.42 -28.43
N TYR A 362 5.26 35.65 -29.40
CA TYR A 362 4.44 34.70 -30.16
C TYR A 362 3.77 33.68 -29.24
N GLU A 363 4.52 33.06 -28.32
CA GLU A 363 3.96 32.10 -27.36
C GLU A 363 2.93 32.74 -26.44
N ARG A 364 3.19 33.93 -25.91
CA ARG A 364 2.24 34.68 -25.07
C ARG A 364 0.91 34.92 -25.79
N ILE A 365 0.98 35.42 -27.03
CA ILE A 365 -0.19 35.73 -27.84
C ILE A 365 -0.91 34.45 -28.29
N SER A 366 -0.16 33.40 -28.65
CA SER A 366 -0.72 32.10 -29.02
C SER A 366 -1.46 31.44 -27.86
N GLN A 367 -0.86 31.39 -26.67
CA GLN A 367 -1.53 30.88 -25.46
C GLN A 367 -2.76 31.70 -25.09
N PHE A 368 -2.68 33.02 -25.25
CA PHE A 368 -3.81 33.92 -25.02
C PHE A 368 -4.95 33.68 -26.02
N TYR A 369 -4.62 33.49 -27.30
CA TYR A 369 -5.56 33.14 -28.35
C TYR A 369 -6.22 31.79 -28.06
N GLU A 370 -5.45 30.73 -27.78
CA GLU A 370 -6.00 29.39 -27.48
C GLU A 370 -6.92 29.39 -26.26
N LYS A 371 -6.59 30.15 -25.20
CA LYS A 371 -7.47 30.33 -24.03
C LYS A 371 -8.81 31.00 -24.38
N ARG A 372 -8.81 31.91 -25.37
CA ARG A 372 -9.98 32.70 -25.78
C ARG A 372 -10.69 32.16 -27.02
N LYS A 373 -10.12 31.17 -27.68
CA LYS A 373 -10.61 30.57 -28.92
C LYS A 373 -12.08 30.15 -28.87
N PRO A 374 -12.59 29.52 -27.80
CA PRO A 374 -14.02 29.19 -27.72
C PRO A 374 -14.94 30.42 -27.76
N ILE A 375 -14.51 31.53 -27.15
CA ILE A 375 -15.25 32.81 -27.14
C ILE A 375 -15.15 33.47 -28.53
N LEU A 376 -13.97 33.48 -29.13
CA LEU A 376 -13.73 34.06 -30.46
C LEU A 376 -14.51 33.31 -31.55
N ASP A 377 -14.55 31.98 -31.50
CA ASP A 377 -15.36 31.15 -32.41
C ASP A 377 -16.86 31.44 -32.26
N ALA A 378 -17.34 31.66 -31.03
CA ALA A 378 -18.72 32.05 -30.78
C ALA A 378 -19.01 33.48 -31.30
N TYR A 379 -18.04 34.39 -31.17
CA TYR A 379 -18.15 35.76 -31.69
C TYR A 379 -18.20 35.78 -33.22
N GLU A 380 -17.34 35.03 -33.90
CA GLU A 380 -17.32 34.94 -35.36
C GLU A 380 -18.62 34.34 -35.93
N LYS A 381 -19.19 33.34 -35.21
CA LYS A 381 -20.53 32.82 -35.52
C LYS A 381 -21.62 33.87 -35.38
N TRP A 382 -21.56 34.69 -34.34
CA TRP A 382 -22.50 35.80 -34.18
C TRP A 382 -22.30 36.86 -35.27
N LEU A 383 -21.06 37.21 -35.58
CA LEU A 383 -20.70 38.28 -36.52
C LEU A 383 -21.10 37.92 -37.96
N SER A 384 -20.87 36.68 -38.38
CA SER A 384 -21.34 36.16 -39.67
C SER A 384 -22.87 36.15 -39.77
N PHE A 385 -23.55 35.67 -38.73
CA PHE A 385 -25.01 35.65 -38.68
C PHE A 385 -25.62 37.06 -38.66
N TRP A 386 -24.98 38.00 -37.98
CA TRP A 386 -25.34 39.42 -37.97
C TRP A 386 -25.15 40.05 -39.35
N HIS A 387 -24.05 39.75 -40.04
CA HIS A 387 -23.80 40.26 -41.39
C HIS A 387 -24.87 39.78 -42.39
N ASP A 388 -25.22 38.50 -42.34
CA ASP A 388 -26.31 37.92 -43.14
C ASP A 388 -27.66 38.59 -42.86
N PHE A 389 -27.93 38.90 -41.58
CA PHE A 389 -29.14 39.61 -41.17
C PHE A 389 -29.17 41.05 -41.69
N VAL A 390 -28.06 41.79 -41.60
CA VAL A 390 -27.94 43.15 -42.15
C VAL A 390 -28.11 43.16 -43.67
N ALA A 391 -27.48 42.22 -44.38
CA ALA A 391 -27.65 42.08 -45.83
C ALA A 391 -29.10 41.76 -46.20
N PHE A 392 -29.74 40.85 -45.46
CA PHE A 392 -31.15 40.50 -45.63
C PHE A 392 -32.09 41.68 -45.37
N THR A 393 -31.87 42.47 -44.32
CA THR A 393 -32.71 43.63 -43.98
C THR A 393 -32.58 44.76 -45.00
N LYS A 394 -31.35 45.03 -45.49
CA LYS A 394 -31.14 45.96 -46.61
C LYS A 394 -31.87 45.51 -47.87
N ALA A 395 -31.75 44.23 -48.24
CA ALA A 395 -32.45 43.66 -49.39
C ALA A 395 -33.99 43.64 -49.22
N SER A 396 -34.48 43.45 -47.99
CA SER A 396 -35.92 43.44 -47.68
C SER A 396 -36.56 44.83 -47.65
N THR A 397 -35.75 45.88 -47.46
CA THR A 397 -36.23 47.28 -47.39
C THR A 397 -36.23 47.94 -48.78
N ASP A 398 -35.49 47.39 -49.74
CA ASP A 398 -35.46 47.87 -51.12
C ASP A 398 -36.85 47.73 -51.80
N PRO A 399 -37.47 48.83 -52.28
CA PRO A 399 -38.71 48.80 -53.04
C PRO A 399 -38.59 48.01 -54.36
N GLY A 400 -37.41 47.96 -54.97
CA GLY A 400 -37.14 47.24 -56.22
C GLY A 400 -37.23 45.71 -56.11
N ARG A 401 -37.24 45.16 -54.88
CA ARG A 401 -37.24 43.71 -54.63
C ARG A 401 -38.42 42.95 -55.24
N PHE A 402 -39.59 43.61 -55.35
CA PHE A 402 -40.80 43.00 -55.90
C PHE A 402 -40.77 42.87 -57.43
N HIS A 403 -39.87 43.58 -58.11
CA HIS A 403 -39.70 43.53 -59.56
C HIS A 403 -38.70 42.47 -60.02
N ILE A 404 -38.03 41.79 -59.08
CA ILE A 404 -37.07 40.71 -59.37
C ILE A 404 -37.82 39.45 -59.78
N ARG A 405 -37.60 38.99 -61.01
CA ARG A 405 -38.20 37.75 -61.53
C ARG A 405 -37.76 36.56 -60.67
N GLY A 406 -38.72 35.85 -60.07
CA GLY A 406 -38.46 34.75 -59.12
C GLY A 406 -38.55 35.13 -57.64
N TYR A 407 -38.98 36.37 -57.33
CA TYR A 407 -39.28 36.77 -55.96
C TYR A 407 -40.33 35.85 -55.30
N ASN A 408 -39.99 35.31 -54.13
CA ASN A 408 -40.89 34.46 -53.34
C ASN A 408 -41.04 35.03 -51.93
N ALA A 409 -42.18 35.69 -51.68
CA ALA A 409 -42.53 36.30 -50.41
C ALA A 409 -42.56 35.31 -49.24
N GLU A 410 -42.91 34.04 -49.49
CA GLU A 410 -42.93 33.02 -48.44
C GLU A 410 -41.51 32.59 -48.03
N VAL A 411 -40.56 32.62 -48.96
CA VAL A 411 -39.14 32.34 -48.67
C VAL A 411 -38.53 33.51 -47.91
N GLU A 412 -38.83 34.76 -48.29
CA GLU A 412 -38.42 35.94 -47.53
C GLU A 412 -39.02 35.93 -46.11
N GLY A 413 -40.32 35.64 -45.97
CA GLY A 413 -41.00 35.54 -44.68
C GLY A 413 -40.44 34.42 -43.79
N ARG A 414 -40.11 33.26 -44.37
CA ARG A 414 -39.43 32.16 -43.66
C ARG A 414 -38.03 32.57 -43.20
N LYS A 415 -37.24 33.22 -44.06
CA LYS A 415 -35.91 33.74 -43.70
C LYS A 415 -35.99 34.81 -42.61
N ARG A 416 -36.96 35.74 -42.68
CA ARG A 416 -37.21 36.74 -41.63
C ARG A 416 -37.55 36.08 -40.30
N LYS A 417 -38.46 35.10 -40.28
CA LYS A 417 -38.79 34.33 -39.07
C LYS A 417 -37.58 33.58 -38.52
N LYS A 418 -36.73 33.02 -39.39
CA LYS A 418 -35.48 32.34 -39.01
C LYS A 418 -34.53 33.32 -38.30
N PHE A 419 -34.22 34.47 -38.91
CA PHE A 419 -33.36 35.48 -38.30
C PHE A 419 -33.94 36.03 -36.99
N LEU A 420 -35.24 36.32 -36.94
CA LEU A 420 -35.86 36.84 -35.71
C LEU A 420 -35.81 35.85 -34.52
N ARG A 421 -35.80 34.54 -34.81
CA ARG A 421 -35.73 33.48 -33.81
C ARG A 421 -34.29 33.14 -33.42
N GLU A 422 -33.41 33.00 -34.41
CA GLU A 422 -32.05 32.49 -34.21
C GLU A 422 -31.07 33.59 -33.77
N LEU A 423 -31.31 34.86 -34.12
CA LEU A 423 -30.43 35.96 -33.72
C LEU A 423 -30.30 36.12 -32.20
N PRO A 424 -31.41 36.14 -31.41
CA PRO A 424 -31.31 36.16 -29.95
C PRO A 424 -30.68 34.88 -29.38
N GLN A 425 -30.82 33.74 -30.06
CA GLN A 425 -30.25 32.47 -29.59
C GLN A 425 -28.73 32.46 -29.77
N VAL A 426 -28.21 32.93 -30.90
CA VAL A 426 -26.77 33.03 -31.16
C VAL A 426 -26.12 34.06 -30.22
N GLU A 427 -26.78 35.19 -29.97
CA GLU A 427 -26.30 36.19 -29.00
C GLU A 427 -26.29 35.64 -27.57
N GLN A 428 -27.33 34.90 -27.15
CA GLN A 428 -27.37 34.24 -25.84
C GLN A 428 -26.32 33.13 -25.72
N GLN A 429 -26.10 32.34 -26.77
CA GLN A 429 -25.04 31.33 -26.79
C GLN A 429 -23.66 31.96 -26.59
N PHE A 430 -23.38 33.06 -27.28
CA PHE A 430 -22.15 33.82 -27.09
C PHE A 430 -22.01 34.32 -25.63
N LEU A 431 -23.06 34.92 -25.07
CA LEU A 431 -23.03 35.42 -23.68
C LEU A 431 -22.87 34.31 -22.64
N ASN A 432 -23.42 33.12 -22.90
CA ASN A 432 -23.24 31.95 -22.04
C ASN A 432 -21.78 31.48 -22.05
N VAL A 433 -21.18 31.32 -23.24
CA VAL A 433 -19.76 30.96 -23.39
C VAL A 433 -18.85 31.98 -22.70
N LEU A 434 -19.17 33.28 -22.83
CA LEU A 434 -18.45 34.35 -22.13
C LEU A 434 -18.57 34.24 -20.60
N SER A 435 -19.75 33.92 -20.08
CA SER A 435 -19.98 33.75 -18.64
C SER A 435 -19.30 32.51 -18.06
N GLU A 436 -19.23 31.41 -18.83
CA GLU A 436 -18.57 30.16 -18.44
C GLU A 436 -17.05 30.32 -18.35
N HIS A 437 -16.46 31.13 -19.23
CA HIS A 437 -15.01 31.42 -19.23
C HIS A 437 -14.59 32.48 -18.18
N ASN A 438 -15.53 33.11 -17.47
CA ASN A 438 -15.30 34.04 -16.35
C ASN A 438 -14.29 35.19 -16.67
N ASP A 439 -14.36 35.76 -17.87
CA ASP A 439 -13.57 36.93 -18.27
C ASP A 439 -14.46 38.20 -18.27
N PRO A 440 -14.62 38.90 -17.13
CA PRO A 440 -15.49 40.07 -17.01
C PRO A 440 -14.96 41.30 -17.76
N SER A 441 -13.71 41.26 -18.22
CA SER A 441 -13.01 42.35 -18.92
C SER A 441 -12.71 41.98 -20.37
N PHE A 442 -13.50 41.08 -20.97
CA PHE A 442 -13.32 40.69 -22.36
C PHE A 442 -13.59 41.88 -23.30
N LEU A 443 -12.55 42.27 -24.04
CA LEU A 443 -12.55 43.36 -25.01
C LEU A 443 -12.29 42.79 -26.40
N ILE A 444 -13.04 43.27 -27.39
CA ILE A 444 -12.80 43.04 -28.81
C ILE A 444 -12.46 44.40 -29.44
N ASP A 445 -11.28 44.51 -30.06
CA ASP A 445 -10.74 45.78 -30.58
C ASP A 445 -10.71 46.89 -29.51
N ASN A 446 -10.39 46.54 -28.26
CA ASN A 446 -10.44 47.43 -27.08
C ASN A 446 -11.84 47.96 -26.71
N ILE A 447 -12.93 47.37 -27.22
CA ILE A 447 -14.30 47.76 -26.91
C ILE A 447 -15.02 46.62 -26.16
N PRO A 448 -15.76 46.91 -25.07
CA PRO A 448 -16.58 45.90 -24.41
C PRO A 448 -17.61 45.29 -25.35
N ILE A 449 -17.75 43.97 -25.33
CA ILE A 449 -18.63 43.26 -26.27
C ILE A 449 -20.08 43.73 -26.24
N ARG A 450 -20.57 44.14 -25.06
CA ARG A 450 -21.92 44.68 -24.89
C ARG A 450 -22.12 45.98 -25.67
N GLN A 451 -21.10 46.84 -25.69
CA GLN A 451 -21.13 48.07 -26.46
C GLN A 451 -21.10 47.78 -27.97
N LYS A 452 -20.31 46.79 -28.43
CA LYS A 452 -20.31 46.35 -29.83
C LYS A 452 -21.68 45.82 -30.28
N PHE A 453 -22.37 45.06 -29.43
CA PHE A 453 -23.73 44.59 -29.73
C PHE A 453 -24.73 45.75 -29.80
N ASP A 454 -24.68 46.68 -28.84
CA ASP A 454 -25.54 47.86 -28.84
C ASP A 454 -25.30 48.73 -30.09
N GLU A 455 -24.04 49.01 -30.44
CA GLU A 455 -23.65 49.74 -31.65
C GLU A 455 -24.12 49.03 -32.93
N ALA A 456 -23.98 47.71 -33.01
CA ALA A 456 -24.46 46.92 -34.14
C ALA A 456 -25.99 47.02 -34.28
N HIS A 457 -26.72 46.83 -33.18
CA HIS A 457 -28.17 46.90 -33.18
C HIS A 457 -28.72 48.28 -33.56
N LEU A 458 -28.00 49.37 -33.25
CA LEU A 458 -28.36 50.73 -33.66
C LEU A 458 -28.28 50.97 -35.18
N GLN A 459 -27.54 50.14 -35.92
CA GLN A 459 -27.39 50.27 -37.38
C GLN A 459 -28.61 49.76 -38.16
N VAL A 460 -29.55 49.08 -37.51
CA VAL A 460 -30.74 48.47 -38.13
C VAL A 460 -32.00 49.09 -37.51
N PRO A 461 -33.06 49.39 -38.31
CA PRO A 461 -34.30 49.92 -37.77
C PRO A 461 -34.89 49.00 -36.70
N ALA A 462 -35.37 49.57 -35.58
CA ALA A 462 -35.93 48.82 -34.47
C ALA A 462 -37.12 47.91 -34.88
N SER A 463 -37.81 48.24 -35.97
CA SER A 463 -38.89 47.43 -36.56
C SER A 463 -38.43 46.14 -37.23
N ALA A 464 -37.14 46.03 -37.59
CA ALA A 464 -36.56 44.85 -38.22
C ALA A 464 -35.89 43.91 -37.20
N LEU A 465 -35.60 44.39 -35.99
CA LEU A 465 -34.98 43.61 -34.91
C LEU A 465 -36.00 42.68 -34.21
N PRO A 466 -35.54 41.58 -33.58
CA PRO A 466 -36.35 40.80 -32.65
C PRO A 466 -36.89 41.69 -31.52
N SER A 467 -38.13 41.46 -31.08
CA SER A 467 -38.79 42.29 -30.06
C SER A 467 -38.01 42.36 -28.73
N THR A 468 -37.31 41.29 -28.38
CA THR A 468 -36.46 41.21 -27.17
C THR A 468 -35.21 42.09 -27.27
N ILE A 469 -34.61 42.19 -28.46
CA ILE A 469 -33.43 43.02 -28.72
C ILE A 469 -33.86 44.47 -28.91
N ALA A 470 -34.94 44.72 -29.65
CA ALA A 470 -35.53 46.04 -29.87
C ALA A 470 -35.95 46.73 -28.54
N ALA A 471 -36.49 45.96 -27.59
CA ALA A 471 -36.83 46.49 -26.26
C ALA A 471 -35.58 46.87 -25.44
N LYS A 472 -34.51 46.07 -25.54
CA LYS A 472 -33.23 46.35 -24.86
C LYS A 472 -32.53 47.57 -25.46
N THR A 473 -32.49 47.70 -26.78
CA THR A 473 -31.87 48.83 -27.47
C THR A 473 -32.63 50.13 -27.21
N ALA A 474 -33.98 50.09 -27.22
CA ALA A 474 -34.81 51.23 -26.86
C ALA A 474 -34.59 51.68 -25.39
N ALA A 475 -34.39 50.74 -24.46
CA ALA A 475 -34.05 51.06 -23.08
C ALA A 475 -32.65 51.71 -22.97
N THR A 476 -31.65 51.22 -23.71
CA THR A 476 -30.30 51.82 -23.76
C THR A 476 -30.33 53.25 -24.35
N ILE A 477 -31.09 53.47 -25.43
CA ILE A 477 -31.29 54.80 -26.03
C ILE A 477 -32.02 55.73 -25.06
N ALA A 478 -33.08 55.24 -24.38
CA ALA A 478 -33.79 56.03 -23.39
C ALA A 478 -32.80 56.49 -22.30
N VAL A 479 -31.99 55.58 -21.75
CA VAL A 479 -30.97 55.88 -20.73
C VAL A 479 -29.98 56.96 -21.15
N SER A 480 -29.62 57.01 -22.43
CA SER A 480 -28.77 58.08 -22.98
C SER A 480 -29.48 59.46 -23.03
N HIS A 481 -30.80 59.51 -23.24
CA HIS A 481 -31.59 60.75 -23.31
C HIS A 481 -31.96 61.33 -21.93
N HIS A 482 -31.94 60.53 -20.84
CA HIS A 482 -32.23 61.01 -19.49
C HIS A 482 -31.17 61.99 -18.96
N ASN A 483 -29.94 61.89 -19.47
CA ASN A 483 -28.84 62.76 -19.07
C ASN A 483 -28.91 64.15 -19.73
N SER A 484 -29.98 64.45 -20.49
CA SER A 484 -30.08 65.68 -21.31
C SER A 484 -31.39 66.47 -21.13
N ALA A 485 -32.15 66.29 -20.04
CA ALA A 485 -33.35 67.11 -19.81
C ALA A 485 -33.61 67.43 -18.33
N LEU A 486 -33.10 68.58 -17.87
CA LEU A 486 -33.62 69.33 -16.72
C LEU A 486 -34.64 70.37 -17.24
N THR A 487 -35.89 70.33 -16.79
CA THR A 487 -36.79 71.51 -16.78
C THR A 487 -37.76 71.47 -15.58
N PRO A 488 -38.27 72.63 -15.13
CA PRO A 488 -38.37 72.93 -13.70
C PRO A 488 -39.78 72.86 -13.09
N VAL A 489 -39.78 72.81 -11.75
CA VAL A 489 -40.91 72.94 -10.82
C VAL A 489 -41.53 74.35 -10.90
N ARG A 490 -42.87 74.43 -10.90
CA ARG A 490 -43.60 75.62 -10.40
C ARG A 490 -44.84 75.20 -9.59
N SER A 491 -44.99 75.86 -8.44
CA SER A 491 -45.78 75.53 -7.25
C SER A 491 -47.23 76.02 -7.26
N ARG A 492 -48.09 75.41 -6.41
CA ARG A 492 -49.01 76.09 -5.45
C ARG A 492 -49.83 75.08 -4.60
N THR A 493 -49.83 75.29 -3.29
CA THR A 493 -50.70 74.71 -2.22
C THR A 493 -51.85 75.69 -1.89
N PRO A 494 -52.76 75.47 -0.89
CA PRO A 494 -53.37 74.25 -0.31
C PRO A 494 -54.93 74.34 -0.16
N ALA A 495 -55.63 73.25 0.21
CA ALA A 495 -56.64 73.21 1.30
C ALA A 495 -57.41 71.88 1.44
N ALA A 496 -57.63 71.52 2.71
CA ALA A 496 -58.76 70.81 3.33
C ALA A 496 -59.02 69.29 3.12
N THR A 497 -58.81 68.55 4.21
CA THR A 497 -59.41 67.28 4.65
C THR A 497 -60.96 67.34 4.74
N PRO A 498 -61.74 66.23 4.85
CA PRO A 498 -61.48 65.09 5.76
C PRO A 498 -61.88 63.65 5.34
N ARG A 499 -61.10 62.70 5.87
CA ARG A 499 -61.45 61.47 6.64
C ARG A 499 -62.74 60.69 6.31
N ARG A 500 -62.62 59.40 5.94
CA ARG A 500 -63.44 58.31 6.52
C ARG A 500 -62.76 56.94 6.41
N VAL A 501 -62.68 56.27 7.56
CA VAL A 501 -62.24 54.89 7.83
C VAL A 501 -63.33 53.89 7.41
N VAL A 502 -63.00 52.69 6.93
CA VAL A 502 -63.64 51.39 7.29
C VAL A 502 -62.75 50.20 6.82
N ASN A 503 -62.53 49.26 7.75
CA ASN A 503 -61.93 47.93 7.62
C ASN A 503 -62.81 46.91 6.86
N LYS A 504 -62.21 45.86 6.29
CA LYS A 504 -62.56 44.42 6.44
C LYS A 504 -61.70 43.58 5.48
N GLU A 505 -60.78 42.75 5.97
CA GLU A 505 -60.96 41.35 6.42
C GLU A 505 -61.34 40.32 5.34
N SER A 506 -60.43 39.35 5.18
CA SER A 506 -60.65 37.90 5.30
C SER A 506 -60.91 37.02 4.06
N ASN A 507 -60.27 35.85 4.18
CA ASN A 507 -60.56 34.51 3.64
C ASN A 507 -59.97 34.14 2.27
N LEU A 508 -58.98 33.26 2.18
CA LEU A 508 -58.90 31.79 2.44
C LEU A 508 -59.72 30.93 1.47
N ALA A 509 -59.09 29.79 1.11
CA ALA A 509 -59.68 28.51 0.67
C ALA A 509 -60.16 28.39 -0.79
N THR A 510 -60.10 27.26 -1.50
CA THR A 510 -59.35 25.98 -1.51
C THR A 510 -59.74 25.27 -2.83
N THR A 511 -59.05 24.18 -3.18
CA THR A 511 -59.54 22.96 -3.88
C THR A 511 -59.87 22.96 -5.38
N ALA A 512 -59.20 22.07 -6.13
CA ALA A 512 -59.73 20.80 -6.69
C ALA A 512 -58.85 20.33 -7.90
N ARG A 513 -58.00 19.30 -7.76
CA ARG A 513 -58.20 17.86 -8.11
C ARG A 513 -58.78 17.55 -9.52
N ARG A 514 -57.90 17.05 -10.42
CA ARG A 514 -57.93 15.90 -11.39
C ARG A 514 -59.31 15.33 -11.87
N PRO A 515 -59.47 14.70 -13.07
CA PRO A 515 -58.58 13.62 -13.59
C PRO A 515 -58.49 13.31 -15.13
N ALA A 516 -57.43 12.56 -15.46
CA ALA A 516 -57.22 11.42 -16.41
C ALA A 516 -58.04 11.13 -17.70
N LYS A 517 -57.30 10.69 -18.75
CA LYS A 517 -57.38 9.43 -19.59
C LYS A 517 -56.97 9.73 -21.06
N THR A 518 -55.79 9.33 -21.57
CA THR A 518 -55.37 8.05 -22.26
C THR A 518 -56.21 7.65 -23.50
N PRO A 519 -55.73 6.86 -24.52
CA PRO A 519 -54.44 6.15 -24.69
C PRO A 519 -53.84 6.11 -26.14
N SER A 520 -52.76 5.33 -26.30
CA SER A 520 -52.42 4.41 -27.44
C SER A 520 -51.77 4.99 -28.72
N THR A 521 -50.79 4.40 -29.42
CA THR A 521 -50.07 3.09 -29.37
C THR A 521 -49.11 2.94 -30.59
N ILE A 522 -47.99 2.17 -30.44
CA ILE A 522 -47.23 1.37 -31.47
C ILE A 522 -46.39 2.13 -32.53
N ASN A 523 -45.18 1.75 -32.99
CA ASN A 523 -44.23 0.61 -32.89
C ASN A 523 -42.82 1.15 -33.30
N GLY A 524 -41.67 0.73 -32.74
CA GLY A 524 -40.86 -0.48 -33.07
C GLY A 524 -39.97 -0.25 -34.31
N ARG A 525 -38.65 -0.52 -34.44
CA ARG A 525 -37.62 -1.43 -33.85
C ARG A 525 -36.23 -0.80 -34.21
N LYS A 526 -35.15 -0.76 -33.40
CA LYS A 526 -34.20 -1.78 -32.89
C LYS A 526 -33.62 -2.79 -33.91
N LEU A 527 -32.31 -2.67 -34.18
CA LEU A 527 -31.29 -3.73 -34.43
C LEU A 527 -29.94 -3.10 -33.98
N LEU A 528 -29.19 -3.48 -32.94
CA LEU A 528 -28.59 -4.73 -32.41
C LEU A 528 -27.32 -5.23 -33.14
N ASN A 529 -26.26 -5.24 -32.32
CA ASN A 529 -24.87 -5.72 -32.44
C ASN A 529 -24.61 -7.03 -33.20
N LYS A 530 -23.35 -7.15 -33.66
CA LYS A 530 -22.49 -8.33 -33.86
C LYS A 530 -21.11 -7.78 -34.30
N VAL A 531 -19.91 -8.23 -33.92
CA VAL A 531 -19.33 -9.30 -33.08
C VAL A 531 -18.06 -8.71 -32.47
#